data_AF-A0A521LVL9-F1
#
_entry.id   AF-A0A521LVL9-F1
#
_cell.length_a   1.000
_cell.length_b   1.000
_cell.length_c   1.000
_cell.angle_alpha   90.00
_cell.angle_beta   90.00
_cell.angle_gamma   90.00
#
_symmetry.space_group_name_H-M   'P 1'
#
loop_
_entity.id
_entity.type
_entity.pdbx_description
1 polymer ?
#
loop_
_entity_poly.entity_id
_entity_poly.type
_entity_poly.pdbx_seq_one_letter_code
_entity_poly.pdbx_strand_id
1 'polypeptide(L)'
;MPDGLPNDGFVIVAKHDCPTCTLVEPVMQSLDRAGPLAVITQDDPSFPSGVGTVIDDHDLQRSFQLKVETVPTLIRFKGGREVERTVGWDRAEWTRVAGAAASGDGLPAWQPGCGSKSVEPGVHETLVARYGDTGLKARAIAVGEWDDPIEACFERGWSDGLPVVPPTDDRILRMLGGTERKPDEIVGSIPPNLAPCTVEKVAINAVMAGCKPEYMPVVLGVLEAALDPLFVLHGLLCTTHFSGPLVIINGPAAKAIGMNSGVNALGQGNRANATIGRALQLIVRNVGGGLPGGMDRATLGNPGKYTFCFAEDESDPDWEPLAQRRGIPAGKSAVTLFHGEGVNGFIDQKSRTPEELIRSLAMGLFGVGHPKLCLAGNAVLVLAPEHYKIFKDGGWNRRRIEDELYKALKRPGSELIRGAQNIAEGMPPSFADKMVDKFQPDGLLIVRAGGEAGLFSAIIGGWPGQSVRDECQAVTHEIR
;
A
#
# COMPACT_ATOMS: atom_id res chain seq x y z
N MET A 1 29.44 -12.53 -23.11
CA MET A 1 28.45 -12.86 -24.15
C MET A 1 27.62 -14.01 -23.65
N PRO A 2 26.31 -14.05 -23.96
CA PRO A 2 25.50 -15.24 -23.73
C PRO A 2 26.12 -16.46 -24.42
N ASP A 3 26.11 -17.62 -23.75
CA ASP A 3 26.66 -18.85 -24.29
C ASP A 3 25.92 -19.32 -25.55
N GLY A 4 26.67 -19.76 -26.57
CA GLY A 4 26.15 -20.29 -27.83
C GLY A 4 25.97 -19.27 -28.96
N LEU A 5 26.30 -17.99 -28.74
CA LEU A 5 26.25 -16.96 -29.79
C LEU A 5 27.51 -16.94 -30.67
N PRO A 6 27.39 -16.61 -31.97
CA PRO A 6 28.54 -16.51 -32.85
C PRO A 6 29.46 -15.35 -32.44
N ASN A 7 30.78 -15.58 -32.47
CA ASN A 7 31.77 -14.50 -32.29
C ASN A 7 31.69 -13.46 -33.42
N ASP A 8 31.49 -13.92 -34.65
CA ASP A 8 31.27 -13.10 -35.85
C ASP A 8 30.08 -13.71 -36.59
N GLY A 9 29.08 -12.89 -36.93
CA GLY A 9 27.86 -13.36 -37.60
C GLY A 9 26.62 -12.59 -37.21
N PHE A 10 25.46 -13.23 -37.37
CA PHE A 10 24.16 -12.66 -37.03
C PHE A 10 23.47 -13.45 -35.93
N VAL A 11 22.70 -12.74 -35.12
CA VAL A 11 21.77 -13.30 -34.14
C VAL A 11 20.40 -12.72 -34.46
N ILE A 12 19.39 -13.57 -34.60
CA ILE A 12 17.99 -13.12 -34.71
C ILE A 12 17.27 -13.59 -33.45
N VAL A 13 16.63 -12.66 -32.74
CA VAL A 13 15.72 -13.00 -31.64
C VAL A 13 14.29 -12.92 -32.14
N ALA A 14 13.56 -14.01 -32.01
CA ALA A 14 12.24 -14.19 -32.58
C ALA A 14 11.31 -14.97 -31.64
N LYS A 15 10.03 -15.00 -31.99
CA LYS A 15 9.03 -15.86 -31.36
C LYS A 15 8.01 -16.29 -32.40
N HIS A 16 7.63 -17.56 -32.37
CA HIS A 16 6.71 -18.16 -33.33
C HIS A 16 5.31 -17.54 -33.28
N ASP A 17 4.86 -17.08 -32.10
CA ASP A 17 3.57 -16.40 -31.93
C ASP A 17 3.49 -15.00 -32.60
N CYS A 18 4.61 -14.47 -33.12
CA CYS A 18 4.68 -13.18 -33.79
C CYS A 18 4.51 -13.33 -35.32
N PRO A 19 3.46 -12.78 -35.94
CA PRO A 19 3.23 -12.89 -37.39
C PRO A 19 4.41 -12.38 -38.23
N THR A 20 5.07 -11.32 -37.78
CA THR A 20 6.25 -10.75 -38.45
C THR A 20 7.46 -11.69 -38.36
N CYS A 21 7.62 -12.46 -37.27
CA CYS A 21 8.69 -13.45 -37.17
C CYS A 21 8.46 -14.60 -38.16
N THR A 22 7.23 -15.12 -38.23
CA THR A 22 6.85 -16.16 -39.20
C THR A 22 7.01 -15.65 -40.65
N LEU A 23 6.64 -14.40 -40.92
CA LEU A 23 6.79 -13.79 -42.24
C LEU A 23 8.24 -13.76 -42.74
N VAL A 24 9.19 -13.47 -41.84
CA VAL A 24 10.62 -13.35 -42.19
C VAL A 24 11.40 -14.66 -42.05
N GLU A 25 10.73 -15.78 -41.75
CA GLU A 25 11.36 -17.10 -41.67
C GLU A 25 12.20 -17.46 -42.92
N PRO A 26 11.74 -17.20 -44.17
CA PRO A 26 12.57 -17.42 -45.37
C PRO A 26 13.86 -16.58 -45.39
N VAL A 27 13.85 -15.40 -44.76
CA VAL A 27 15.02 -14.53 -44.63
C VAL A 27 16.01 -15.13 -43.64
N MET A 28 15.53 -15.71 -42.54
CA MET A 28 16.38 -16.42 -41.56
C MET A 28 17.11 -17.59 -42.23
N GLN A 29 16.38 -18.39 -43.02
CA GLN A 29 16.98 -19.50 -43.80
C GLN A 29 18.00 -19.02 -44.85
N SER A 30 17.74 -17.88 -45.49
CA SER A 30 18.66 -17.27 -46.44
C SER A 30 19.97 -16.81 -45.77
N LEU A 31 19.85 -16.17 -44.59
CA LEU A 31 20.99 -15.74 -43.80
C LEU A 31 21.84 -16.90 -43.27
N ASP A 32 21.19 -17.96 -42.79
CA ASP A 32 21.87 -19.18 -42.34
C ASP A 32 22.70 -19.84 -43.45
N ARG A 33 22.19 -19.85 -44.68
CA ARG A 33 22.94 -20.33 -45.86
C ARG A 33 24.10 -19.42 -46.26
N ALA A 34 24.01 -18.13 -45.96
CA ALA A 34 25.00 -17.13 -46.36
C ALA A 34 26.19 -17.03 -45.38
N GLY A 35 26.01 -17.44 -44.12
CA GLY A 35 27.07 -17.39 -43.12
C GLY A 35 26.57 -17.72 -41.72
N PRO A 36 27.42 -17.54 -40.69
CA PRO A 36 27.07 -17.86 -39.31
C PRO A 36 25.83 -17.08 -38.83
N LEU A 37 24.75 -17.81 -38.55
CA LEU A 37 23.52 -17.32 -37.94
C LEU A 37 23.19 -18.17 -36.71
N ALA A 38 22.71 -17.51 -35.65
CA ALA A 38 21.96 -18.17 -34.59
C ALA A 38 20.58 -17.51 -34.46
N VAL A 39 19.53 -18.31 -34.35
CA VAL A 39 18.18 -17.82 -34.07
C VAL A 39 17.80 -18.20 -32.64
N ILE A 40 17.50 -17.19 -31.83
CA ILE A 40 17.02 -17.33 -30.47
C ILE A 40 15.49 -17.28 -30.51
N THR A 41 14.83 -18.34 -30.04
CA THR A 41 13.36 -18.46 -30.04
C THR A 41 12.80 -18.40 -28.61
N GLN A 42 11.81 -17.54 -28.37
CA GLN A 42 11.28 -17.27 -27.02
C GLN A 42 10.14 -18.22 -26.61
N ASP A 43 9.61 -19.04 -27.52
CA ASP A 43 8.34 -19.73 -27.29
C ASP A 43 8.25 -21.13 -27.91
N ASP A 44 8.81 -21.33 -29.10
CA ASP A 44 8.80 -22.60 -29.81
C ASP A 44 10.24 -23.01 -30.20
N PRO A 45 10.83 -24.01 -29.52
CA PRO A 45 12.18 -24.50 -29.82
C PRO A 45 12.38 -25.05 -31.23
N SER A 46 11.28 -25.36 -31.95
CA SER A 46 11.32 -25.86 -33.33
C SER A 46 11.28 -24.74 -34.38
N PHE A 47 11.01 -23.50 -33.97
CA PHE A 47 10.97 -22.33 -34.85
C PHE A 47 12.32 -21.59 -34.83
N PRO A 48 12.83 -21.12 -35.98
CA PRO A 48 12.34 -21.33 -37.35
C PRO A 48 12.74 -22.69 -37.93
N SER A 49 11.96 -23.19 -38.89
CA SER A 49 12.31 -24.38 -39.64
C SER A 49 13.46 -24.11 -40.61
N GLY A 50 14.32 -25.11 -40.83
CA GLY A 50 15.37 -25.05 -41.85
C GLY A 50 16.55 -24.11 -41.54
N VAL A 51 16.73 -23.72 -40.28
CA VAL A 51 17.92 -23.01 -39.77
C VAL A 51 18.77 -23.96 -38.95
N GLY A 52 20.09 -23.97 -39.17
CA GLY A 52 21.01 -24.90 -38.52
C GLY A 52 21.21 -24.68 -37.03
N THR A 53 21.18 -23.43 -36.56
CA THR A 53 21.41 -23.08 -35.15
C THR A 53 20.19 -22.37 -34.56
N VAL A 54 19.31 -23.13 -33.93
CA VAL A 54 18.17 -22.62 -33.15
C VAL A 54 18.47 -22.80 -31.66
N ILE A 55 18.33 -21.72 -30.90
CA ILE A 55 18.58 -21.65 -29.46
C ILE A 55 17.26 -21.42 -28.74
N ASP A 56 16.85 -22.39 -27.94
CA ASP A 56 15.71 -22.26 -27.04
C ASP A 56 16.01 -21.23 -25.93
N ASP A 57 15.14 -20.23 -25.82
CA ASP A 57 15.19 -19.16 -24.83
C ASP A 57 13.83 -19.01 -24.16
N HIS A 58 13.14 -20.12 -23.89
CA HIS A 58 11.87 -20.12 -23.16
C HIS A 58 11.98 -19.53 -21.75
N ASP A 59 13.18 -19.58 -21.15
CA ASP A 59 13.47 -18.92 -19.86
C ASP A 59 13.84 -17.43 -19.98
N LEU A 60 13.90 -16.94 -21.23
CA LEU A 60 14.14 -15.55 -21.64
C LEU A 60 15.49 -14.97 -21.19
N GLN A 61 16.44 -15.80 -20.75
CA GLN A 61 17.73 -15.35 -20.24
C GLN A 61 18.49 -14.55 -21.31
N ARG A 62 18.57 -15.07 -22.53
CA ARG A 62 19.36 -14.46 -23.61
C ARG A 62 18.67 -13.22 -24.14
N SER A 63 17.35 -13.27 -24.34
CA SER A 63 16.55 -12.11 -24.73
C SER A 63 16.72 -10.94 -23.75
N PHE A 64 16.72 -11.23 -22.44
CA PHE A 64 16.97 -10.26 -21.39
C PHE A 64 18.39 -9.69 -21.43
N GLN A 65 19.41 -10.55 -21.50
CA GLN A 65 20.82 -10.14 -21.55
C GLN A 65 21.16 -9.31 -22.79
N LEU A 66 20.52 -9.60 -23.92
CA LEU A 66 20.63 -8.84 -25.17
C LEU A 66 19.78 -7.57 -25.20
N LYS A 67 18.96 -7.32 -24.16
CA LYS A 67 18.05 -6.19 -24.05
C LYS A 67 17.11 -6.09 -25.25
N VAL A 68 16.42 -7.19 -25.55
CA VAL A 68 15.50 -7.29 -26.68
C VAL A 68 14.11 -6.82 -26.24
N GLU A 69 13.66 -5.68 -26.76
CA GLU A 69 12.33 -5.14 -26.48
C GLU A 69 11.30 -5.55 -27.54
N THR A 70 11.75 -5.82 -28.76
CA THR A 70 10.90 -6.11 -29.92
C THR A 70 11.40 -7.36 -30.65
N VAL A 71 10.50 -8.12 -31.27
CA VAL A 71 10.82 -9.27 -32.12
C VAL A 71 10.09 -9.16 -33.46
N PRO A 72 10.71 -9.54 -34.59
CA PRO A 72 12.09 -10.03 -34.69
C PRO A 72 13.09 -8.89 -34.45
N THR A 73 14.22 -9.20 -33.80
CA THR A 73 15.39 -8.30 -33.72
C THR A 73 16.56 -9.00 -34.39
N LEU A 74 17.16 -8.36 -35.38
CA LEU A 74 18.38 -8.81 -36.04
C LEU A 74 19.57 -8.05 -35.47
N ILE A 75 20.58 -8.78 -34.98
CA ILE A 75 21.79 -8.25 -34.35
C ILE A 75 23.01 -8.78 -35.10
N ARG A 76 23.95 -7.89 -35.42
CA ARG A 76 25.25 -8.23 -35.99
C ARG A 76 26.31 -8.26 -34.90
N PHE A 77 27.04 -9.37 -34.84
CA PHE A 77 28.18 -9.56 -33.95
C PHE A 77 29.50 -9.53 -34.73
N LYS A 78 30.49 -8.87 -34.14
CA LYS A 78 31.88 -8.89 -34.60
C LYS A 78 32.84 -8.95 -33.42
N GLY A 79 33.78 -9.90 -33.42
CA GLY A 79 34.71 -10.11 -32.31
C GLY A 79 34.00 -10.29 -30.96
N GLY A 80 32.82 -10.88 -30.98
CA GLY A 80 32.01 -11.14 -29.81
C GLY A 80 31.33 -9.92 -29.20
N ARG A 81 31.19 -8.85 -29.96
CA ARG A 81 30.46 -7.65 -29.56
C ARG A 81 29.39 -7.37 -30.58
N GLU A 82 28.24 -6.96 -30.07
CA GLU A 82 27.24 -6.34 -30.92
C GLU A 82 27.82 -5.06 -31.54
N VAL A 83 27.72 -4.96 -32.86
CA VAL A 83 28.12 -3.76 -33.61
C VAL A 83 26.93 -2.99 -34.15
N GLU A 84 25.82 -3.68 -34.39
CA GLU A 84 24.66 -3.11 -35.05
C GLU A 84 23.43 -3.97 -34.85
N ARG A 85 22.24 -3.35 -34.77
CA ARG A 85 20.96 -4.07 -34.72
C ARG A 85 19.85 -3.35 -35.48
N THR A 86 18.81 -4.08 -35.85
CA THR A 86 17.52 -3.56 -36.34
C THR A 86 16.36 -4.37 -35.77
N VAL A 87 15.17 -3.77 -35.70
CA VAL A 87 13.98 -4.33 -35.03
C VAL A 87 12.76 -4.33 -35.96
N GLY A 88 11.86 -5.29 -35.76
CA GLY A 88 10.78 -5.52 -36.71
C GLY A 88 11.31 -6.01 -38.06
N TRP A 89 10.46 -5.93 -39.08
CA TRP A 89 10.88 -6.21 -40.45
C TRP A 89 10.89 -4.91 -41.25
N ASP A 90 12.06 -4.52 -41.70
CA ASP A 90 12.25 -3.49 -42.73
C ASP A 90 13.31 -4.01 -43.69
N ARG A 91 12.92 -4.20 -44.95
CA ARG A 91 13.80 -4.78 -45.96
C ARG A 91 15.08 -3.97 -46.12
N ALA A 92 14.97 -2.64 -46.17
CA ALA A 92 16.12 -1.78 -46.40
C ALA A 92 17.09 -1.86 -45.21
N GLU A 93 16.56 -1.83 -43.98
CA GLU A 93 17.38 -1.95 -42.78
C GLU A 93 18.01 -3.34 -42.63
N TRP A 94 17.25 -4.41 -42.85
CA TRP A 94 17.80 -5.77 -42.78
C TRP A 94 18.88 -6.00 -43.84
N THR A 95 18.69 -5.49 -45.06
CA THR A 95 19.69 -5.54 -46.12
C THR A 95 20.92 -4.69 -45.78
N ARG A 96 20.74 -3.55 -45.12
CA ARG A 96 21.83 -2.68 -44.67
C ARG A 96 22.67 -3.35 -43.58
N VAL A 97 22.03 -4.03 -42.63
CA VAL A 97 22.69 -4.71 -41.51
C VAL A 97 23.36 -6.02 -41.95
N ALA A 98 22.67 -6.84 -42.76
CA ALA A 98 23.08 -8.21 -43.06
C ALA A 98 23.40 -8.50 -44.54
N GLY A 99 23.31 -7.50 -45.41
CA GLY A 99 23.64 -7.61 -46.83
C GLY A 99 22.53 -8.26 -47.66
N ALA A 100 22.86 -8.59 -48.92
CA ALA A 100 21.89 -9.05 -49.91
C ALA A 100 21.15 -10.35 -49.52
N ALA A 101 21.73 -11.19 -48.66
CA ALA A 101 21.07 -12.40 -48.15
C ALA A 101 19.80 -12.09 -47.33
N ALA A 102 19.67 -10.85 -46.83
CA ALA A 102 18.51 -10.37 -46.11
C ALA A 102 17.47 -9.63 -46.98
N SER A 103 17.54 -9.74 -48.31
CA SER A 103 16.65 -9.00 -49.24
C SER A 103 15.17 -9.32 -49.09
N GLY A 104 14.82 -10.52 -48.62
CA GLY A 104 13.43 -10.94 -48.43
C GLY A 104 12.57 -10.77 -49.68
N ASP A 105 13.10 -11.18 -50.84
CA ASP A 105 12.41 -11.02 -52.12
C ASP A 105 11.01 -11.64 -52.08
N GLY A 106 10.00 -10.84 -52.48
CA GLY A 106 8.59 -11.23 -52.42
C GLY A 106 7.86 -10.92 -51.09
N LEU A 107 8.58 -10.54 -50.02
CA LEU A 107 7.95 -10.08 -48.77
C LEU A 107 7.51 -8.60 -48.87
N PRO A 108 6.57 -8.11 -48.04
CA PRO A 108 6.33 -6.67 -47.90
C PRO A 108 7.62 -5.90 -47.58
N ALA A 109 7.70 -4.62 -47.94
CA ALA A 109 8.88 -3.80 -47.65
C ALA A 109 9.08 -3.57 -46.14
N TRP A 110 7.99 -3.53 -45.38
CA TRP A 110 8.00 -3.25 -43.94
C TRP A 110 6.83 -3.96 -43.23
N GLN A 111 7.08 -4.44 -42.01
CA GLN A 111 6.07 -4.88 -41.03
C GLN A 111 6.55 -4.55 -39.61
N PRO A 112 5.66 -4.09 -38.71
CA PRO A 112 6.03 -3.86 -37.32
C PRO A 112 6.37 -5.18 -36.62
N GLY A 113 7.28 -5.13 -35.64
CA GLY A 113 7.51 -6.25 -34.73
C GLY A 113 6.46 -6.33 -33.62
N CYS A 114 6.48 -7.42 -32.87
CA CYS A 114 5.76 -7.59 -31.60
C CYS A 114 6.68 -7.30 -30.42
N GLY A 115 6.13 -7.03 -29.24
CA GLY A 115 6.91 -6.97 -28.00
C GLY A 115 7.59 -8.33 -27.71
N SER A 116 8.85 -8.29 -27.26
CA SER A 116 9.53 -9.48 -26.76
C SER A 116 8.81 -10.02 -25.53
N LYS A 117 8.80 -11.35 -25.36
CA LYS A 117 8.32 -11.97 -24.11
C LYS A 117 9.07 -11.47 -22.86
N SER A 118 10.33 -11.06 -23.01
CA SER A 118 11.18 -10.56 -21.92
C SER A 118 10.78 -9.20 -21.35
N VAL A 119 9.90 -8.46 -22.04
CA VAL A 119 9.35 -7.16 -21.61
C VAL A 119 7.85 -7.22 -21.35
N GLU A 120 7.26 -8.41 -21.29
CA GLU A 120 5.86 -8.57 -20.91
C GLU A 120 5.62 -8.10 -19.46
N PRO A 121 4.43 -7.54 -19.15
CA PRO A 121 4.13 -7.05 -17.82
C PRO A 121 4.37 -8.11 -16.73
N GLY A 122 5.23 -7.79 -15.77
CA GLY A 122 5.60 -8.67 -14.65
C GLY A 122 6.68 -9.71 -14.96
N VAL A 123 7.16 -9.80 -16.19
CA VAL A 123 8.27 -10.69 -16.58
C VAL A 123 9.62 -10.01 -16.30
N HIS A 124 9.74 -8.71 -16.58
CA HIS A 124 11.01 -7.99 -16.47
C HIS A 124 11.64 -8.13 -15.08
N GLU A 125 10.88 -7.90 -14.00
CA GLU A 125 11.40 -7.97 -12.63
C GLU A 125 11.81 -9.39 -12.24
N THR A 126 11.13 -10.39 -12.80
CA THR A 126 11.51 -11.81 -12.64
C THR A 126 12.86 -12.09 -13.30
N LEU A 127 13.09 -11.53 -14.49
CA LEU A 127 14.37 -11.69 -15.21
C LEU A 127 15.50 -10.90 -14.55
N VAL A 128 15.23 -9.71 -14.02
CA VAL A 128 16.19 -8.96 -13.19
C VAL A 128 16.55 -9.75 -11.94
N ALA A 129 15.56 -10.30 -11.24
CA ALA A 129 15.79 -11.13 -10.05
C ALA A 129 16.61 -12.40 -10.33
N ARG A 130 16.39 -13.03 -11.49
CA ARG A 130 17.01 -14.32 -11.82
C ARG A 130 18.38 -14.18 -12.50
N TYR A 131 18.56 -13.17 -13.34
CA TYR A 131 19.71 -13.06 -14.25
C TYR A 131 20.40 -11.69 -14.22
N GLY A 132 19.81 -10.68 -13.58
CA GLY A 132 20.31 -9.32 -13.53
C GLY A 132 20.93 -8.95 -12.18
N ASP A 133 21.19 -7.65 -12.02
CA ASP A 133 21.48 -7.04 -10.72
C ASP A 133 20.19 -6.39 -10.21
N THR A 134 19.69 -6.86 -9.06
CA THR A 134 18.48 -6.33 -8.44
C THR A 134 18.73 -4.99 -7.77
N GLY A 135 19.98 -4.65 -7.45
CA GLY A 135 20.33 -3.47 -6.67
C GLY A 135 19.88 -3.50 -5.20
N LEU A 136 19.13 -4.52 -4.78
CA LEU A 136 18.60 -4.67 -3.42
C LEU A 136 19.73 -4.84 -2.41
N LYS A 137 19.57 -4.23 -1.22
CA LYS A 137 20.59 -4.23 -0.15
C LYS A 137 20.19 -5.05 1.07
N ALA A 138 18.90 -5.36 1.22
CA ALA A 138 18.42 -6.23 2.29
C ALA A 138 19.04 -7.62 2.16
N ARG A 139 19.22 -8.26 3.33
CA ARG A 139 19.81 -9.60 3.39
C ARG A 139 18.89 -10.60 2.68
N ALA A 140 19.41 -11.26 1.64
CA ALA A 140 18.76 -12.39 1.00
C ALA A 140 18.71 -13.60 1.94
N ILE A 141 17.57 -14.28 1.97
CA ILE A 141 17.34 -15.48 2.77
C ILE A 141 17.07 -16.65 1.83
N ALA A 142 17.98 -17.63 1.85
CA ALA A 142 17.76 -18.88 1.15
C ALA A 142 16.64 -19.66 1.85
N VAL A 143 15.70 -20.13 1.05
CA VAL A 143 14.63 -21.06 1.43
C VAL A 143 14.88 -22.33 0.62
N GLY A 144 14.82 -23.50 1.25
CA GLY A 144 15.05 -24.77 0.56
C GLY A 144 14.03 -24.99 -0.55
N GLU A 145 14.41 -25.74 -1.59
CA GLU A 145 13.55 -26.02 -2.75
C GLU A 145 12.19 -26.64 -2.37
N TRP A 146 12.18 -27.41 -1.27
CA TRP A 146 11.00 -28.12 -0.77
C TRP A 146 10.36 -27.46 0.46
N ASP A 147 10.93 -26.35 0.95
CA ASP A 147 10.40 -25.63 2.11
C ASP A 147 9.21 -24.74 1.69
N ASP A 148 8.20 -24.61 2.54
CA ASP A 148 7.12 -23.64 2.31
C ASP A 148 7.62 -22.23 2.68
N PRO A 149 7.70 -21.29 1.71
CA PRO A 149 8.19 -19.94 1.99
C PRO A 149 7.26 -19.13 2.91
N ILE A 150 5.97 -19.46 3.00
CA ILE A 150 5.04 -18.82 3.94
C ILE A 150 5.35 -19.27 5.36
N GLU A 151 5.54 -20.58 5.58
CA GLU A 151 5.95 -21.12 6.88
C GLU A 151 7.35 -20.62 7.28
N ALA A 152 8.28 -20.53 6.32
CA ALA A 152 9.60 -19.96 6.56
C ALA A 152 9.53 -18.49 7.08
N CYS A 153 8.57 -17.70 6.60
CA CYS A 153 8.31 -16.35 7.11
C CYS A 153 7.69 -16.38 8.52
N PHE A 154 6.78 -17.33 8.78
CA PHE A 154 6.14 -17.49 10.08
C PHE A 154 7.14 -17.92 11.16
N GLU A 155 7.97 -18.93 10.90
CA GLU A 155 8.98 -19.46 11.83
C GLU A 155 10.06 -18.44 12.19
N ARG A 156 10.42 -17.56 11.25
CA ARG A 156 11.34 -16.42 11.51
C ARG A 156 10.66 -15.29 12.27
N GLY A 157 9.37 -15.45 12.55
CA GLY A 157 8.53 -14.48 13.21
C GLY A 157 8.52 -13.19 12.42
N TRP A 158 8.19 -13.21 11.12
CA TRP A 158 7.91 -11.99 10.32
C TRP A 158 6.40 -11.72 10.17
N SER A 159 5.59 -12.72 10.49
CA SER A 159 4.13 -12.68 10.43
C SER A 159 3.51 -12.16 11.73
N ASP A 160 2.39 -11.47 11.59
CA ASP A 160 1.48 -11.04 12.65
C ASP A 160 0.52 -12.16 13.11
N GLY A 161 0.72 -13.40 12.67
CA GLY A 161 -0.18 -14.53 12.90
C GLY A 161 -1.02 -14.89 11.68
N LEU A 162 -1.14 -13.99 10.70
CA LEU A 162 -1.74 -14.27 9.39
C LEU A 162 -0.65 -14.63 8.36
N PRO A 163 -0.96 -15.45 7.34
CA PRO A 163 -0.03 -15.68 6.23
C PRO A 163 0.45 -14.36 5.62
N VAL A 164 1.72 -14.30 5.28
CA VAL A 164 2.31 -13.19 4.53
C VAL A 164 2.61 -13.62 3.10
N VAL A 165 2.67 -12.67 2.17
CA VAL A 165 3.22 -12.95 0.84
C VAL A 165 4.75 -12.95 0.95
N PRO A 166 5.45 -14.03 0.61
CA PRO A 166 6.91 -14.05 0.69
C PRO A 166 7.51 -12.93 -0.18
N PRO A 167 8.35 -12.04 0.37
CA PRO A 167 8.89 -10.90 -0.35
C PRO A 167 10.09 -11.33 -1.21
N THR A 168 9.81 -12.04 -2.31
CA THR A 168 10.83 -12.40 -3.30
C THR A 168 11.33 -11.16 -4.04
N ASP A 169 12.56 -11.21 -4.54
CA ASP A 169 13.22 -10.09 -5.21
C ASP A 169 12.36 -9.48 -6.33
N ASP A 170 11.74 -10.30 -7.18
CA ASP A 170 10.85 -9.85 -8.26
C ASP A 170 9.59 -9.12 -7.73
N ARG A 171 9.04 -9.54 -6.58
CA ARG A 171 7.89 -8.86 -5.95
C ARG A 171 8.32 -7.55 -5.30
N ILE A 172 9.51 -7.50 -4.71
CA ILE A 172 10.07 -6.27 -4.13
C ILE A 172 10.34 -5.26 -5.25
N LEU A 173 10.98 -5.67 -6.34
CA LEU A 173 11.23 -4.82 -7.51
C LEU A 173 9.92 -4.27 -8.10
N ARG A 174 8.90 -5.12 -8.26
CA ARG A 174 7.56 -4.67 -8.69
C ARG A 174 6.95 -3.65 -7.73
N MET A 175 7.07 -3.88 -6.42
CA MET A 175 6.56 -2.94 -5.40
C MET A 175 7.30 -1.60 -5.46
N LEU A 176 8.62 -1.61 -5.66
CA LEU A 176 9.43 -0.41 -5.80
C LEU A 176 9.05 0.41 -7.03
N GLY A 177 8.59 -0.23 -8.11
CA GLY A 177 8.02 0.47 -9.28
C GLY A 177 6.80 1.35 -8.98
N GLY A 178 6.19 1.22 -7.80
CA GLY A 178 5.09 2.06 -7.33
C GLY A 178 5.51 3.44 -6.79
N THR A 179 6.81 3.74 -6.75
CA THR A 179 7.33 5.02 -6.25
C THR A 179 8.56 5.48 -7.04
N GLU A 180 8.76 6.80 -7.12
CA GLU A 180 9.98 7.39 -7.70
C GLU A 180 11.10 7.55 -6.66
N ARG A 181 10.83 7.30 -5.37
CA ARG A 181 11.83 7.39 -4.31
C ARG A 181 12.87 6.28 -4.45
N LYS A 182 14.12 6.59 -4.12
CA LYS A 182 15.23 5.65 -4.27
C LYS A 182 15.12 4.52 -3.24
N PRO A 183 15.40 3.25 -3.59
CA PRO A 183 15.27 2.13 -2.66
C PRO A 183 16.12 2.27 -1.38
N ASP A 184 17.28 2.93 -1.45
CA ASP A 184 18.20 3.15 -0.35
C ASP A 184 17.90 4.40 0.50
N GLU A 185 16.93 5.21 0.08
CA GLU A 185 16.51 6.39 0.82
C GLU A 185 15.90 6.00 2.17
N ILE A 186 16.33 6.64 3.25
CA ILE A 186 15.80 6.41 4.59
C ILE A 186 14.52 7.23 4.77
N VAL A 187 13.41 6.55 5.03
CA VAL A 187 12.13 7.18 5.36
C VAL A 187 12.14 7.68 6.81
N GLY A 188 12.73 6.90 7.73
CA GLY A 188 12.96 7.30 9.11
C GLY A 188 13.36 6.13 10.01
N SER A 189 13.46 6.40 11.32
CA SER A 189 13.83 5.42 12.34
C SER A 189 12.60 4.84 13.03
N ILE A 190 12.42 3.53 12.96
CA ILE A 190 11.18 2.88 13.43
C ILE A 190 11.31 2.53 14.92
N PRO A 191 10.48 3.09 15.81
CA PRO A 191 10.47 2.67 17.20
C PRO A 191 9.91 1.24 17.35
N PRO A 192 10.24 0.53 18.44
CA PRO A 192 11.09 0.95 19.56
C PRO A 192 12.60 0.91 19.30
N ASN A 193 13.09 0.06 18.40
CA ASN A 193 14.53 -0.11 18.18
C ASN A 193 15.22 1.09 17.52
N LEU A 194 14.44 2.04 16.99
CA LEU A 194 14.91 3.19 16.19
C LEU A 194 15.76 2.76 14.98
N ALA A 195 15.50 1.56 14.46
CA ALA A 195 16.20 1.02 13.32
C ALA A 195 15.86 1.82 12.05
N PRO A 196 16.86 2.16 11.21
CA PRO A 196 16.61 2.90 9.97
C PRO A 196 15.79 2.06 8.99
N CYS A 197 14.68 2.62 8.52
CA CYS A 197 13.82 2.04 7.50
C CYS A 197 14.04 2.72 6.16
N THR A 198 14.55 1.98 5.19
CA THR A 198 14.69 2.44 3.81
C THR A 198 13.39 2.20 3.04
N VAL A 199 13.23 2.85 1.88
CA VAL A 199 12.13 2.58 0.95
C VAL A 199 12.08 1.09 0.55
N GLU A 200 13.23 0.45 0.37
CA GLU A 200 13.33 -1.00 0.16
C GLU A 200 12.71 -1.83 1.30
N LYS A 201 12.99 -1.47 2.57
CA LYS A 201 12.38 -2.14 3.72
C LYS A 201 10.88 -1.90 3.82
N VAL A 202 10.40 -0.72 3.42
CA VAL A 202 8.97 -0.44 3.29
C VAL A 202 8.36 -1.36 2.23
N ALA A 203 8.98 -1.48 1.06
CA ALA A 203 8.51 -2.32 -0.04
C ALA A 203 8.45 -3.80 0.37
N ILE A 204 9.47 -4.32 1.07
CA ILE A 204 9.49 -5.69 1.61
C ILE A 204 8.28 -5.95 2.50
N ASN A 205 7.98 -5.05 3.45
CA ASN A 205 6.84 -5.21 4.36
C ASN A 205 5.49 -4.98 3.67
N ALA A 206 5.43 -4.07 2.69
CA ALA A 206 4.24 -3.86 1.87
C ALA A 206 3.91 -5.10 1.03
N VAL A 207 4.91 -5.77 0.45
CA VAL A 207 4.74 -7.06 -0.22
C VAL A 207 4.20 -8.09 0.77
N MET A 208 4.85 -8.26 1.94
CA MET A 208 4.39 -9.20 2.98
C MET A 208 2.94 -8.96 3.40
N ALA A 209 2.52 -7.69 3.51
CA ALA A 209 1.15 -7.32 3.83
C ALA A 209 0.16 -7.67 2.71
N GLY A 210 0.63 -7.85 1.47
CA GLY A 210 -0.18 -8.09 0.28
C GLY A 210 -0.57 -6.81 -0.46
N CYS A 211 0.15 -5.70 -0.28
CA CYS A 211 -0.10 -4.46 -1.03
C CYS A 211 0.09 -4.66 -2.54
N LYS A 212 -0.48 -3.75 -3.34
CA LYS A 212 -0.11 -3.57 -4.75
C LYS A 212 0.90 -2.43 -4.89
N PRO A 213 1.72 -2.39 -5.96
CA PRO A 213 2.65 -1.28 -6.21
C PRO A 213 1.98 0.09 -6.16
N GLU A 214 0.78 0.23 -6.73
CA GLU A 214 0.02 1.49 -6.72
C GLU A 214 -0.29 2.03 -5.30
N TYR A 215 -0.18 1.20 -4.26
CA TYR A 215 -0.44 1.61 -2.86
C TYR A 215 0.80 2.21 -2.19
N MET A 216 1.99 2.02 -2.80
CA MET A 216 3.28 2.39 -2.23
C MET A 216 3.37 3.86 -1.81
N PRO A 217 2.88 4.86 -2.59
CA PRO A 217 2.89 6.26 -2.16
C PRO A 217 2.08 6.49 -0.88
N VAL A 218 0.92 5.82 -0.73
CA VAL A 218 0.08 5.92 0.47
C VAL A 218 0.76 5.25 1.65
N VAL A 219 1.38 4.07 1.48
CA VAL A 219 2.12 3.38 2.55
C VAL A 219 3.28 4.24 3.06
N LEU A 220 4.01 4.92 2.17
CA LEU A 220 5.08 5.84 2.54
C LEU A 220 4.56 7.04 3.32
N GLY A 221 3.49 7.70 2.85
CA GLY A 221 2.88 8.82 3.57
C GLY A 221 2.31 8.42 4.94
N VAL A 222 1.73 7.22 5.05
CA VAL A 222 1.28 6.65 6.33
C VAL A 222 2.44 6.45 7.29
N LEU A 223 3.58 5.92 6.81
CA LEU A 223 4.76 5.73 7.63
C LEU A 223 5.35 7.07 8.09
N GLU A 224 5.45 8.05 7.20
CA GLU A 224 5.95 9.39 7.53
C GLU A 224 5.09 10.05 8.61
N ALA A 225 3.76 9.98 8.48
CA ALA A 225 2.84 10.45 9.52
C ALA A 225 3.02 9.67 10.84
N ALA A 226 3.26 8.36 10.78
CA ALA A 226 3.44 7.53 11.98
C ALA A 226 4.74 7.84 12.74
N LEU A 227 5.71 8.44 12.04
CA LEU A 227 6.98 8.89 12.61
C LEU A 227 6.96 10.35 13.07
N ASP A 228 5.83 11.05 12.93
CA ASP A 228 5.65 12.35 13.56
C ASP A 228 5.79 12.20 15.09
N PRO A 229 6.70 12.96 15.74
CA PRO A 229 6.88 12.88 17.19
C PRO A 229 5.59 13.09 17.98
N LEU A 230 4.66 13.91 17.50
CA LEU A 230 3.38 14.14 18.17
C LEU A 230 2.43 12.93 18.10
N PHE A 231 2.68 11.98 17.20
CA PHE A 231 1.95 10.72 17.15
C PHE A 231 2.48 9.68 18.15
N VAL A 232 3.64 9.91 18.78
CA VAL A 232 4.16 9.10 19.91
C VAL A 232 4.06 7.58 19.68
N LEU A 233 4.43 7.11 18.48
CA LEU A 233 4.26 5.71 18.08
C LEU A 233 4.91 4.73 19.07
N HIS A 234 6.07 5.07 19.64
CA HIS A 234 6.71 4.25 20.67
C HIS A 234 5.83 4.11 21.92
N GLY A 235 5.29 5.22 22.43
CA GLY A 235 4.40 5.20 23.61
C GLY A 235 3.12 4.41 23.35
N LEU A 236 2.54 4.55 22.15
CA LEU A 236 1.38 3.78 21.73
C LEU A 236 1.65 2.27 21.70
N LEU A 237 2.85 1.83 21.33
CA LEU A 237 3.22 0.42 21.36
C LEU A 237 3.43 -0.09 22.79
N CYS A 238 4.09 0.69 23.64
CA CYS A 238 4.44 0.28 25.00
C CYS A 238 3.33 0.47 26.04
N THR A 239 2.16 0.96 25.64
CA THR A 239 1.01 1.12 26.53
C THR A 239 0.38 -0.22 26.91
N THR A 240 -0.15 -0.31 28.13
CA THR A 240 -1.00 -1.42 28.56
C THR A 240 -2.43 -1.30 28.05
N HIS A 241 -2.83 -0.13 27.55
CA HIS A 241 -4.10 0.05 26.84
C HIS A 241 -4.06 -0.68 25.50
N PHE A 242 -5.20 -1.16 25.03
CA PHE A 242 -5.26 -1.96 23.81
C PHE A 242 -5.45 -1.11 22.54
N SER A 243 -4.79 0.04 22.42
CA SER A 243 -4.83 0.86 21.21
C SER A 243 -3.78 0.42 20.17
N GLY A 244 -3.98 0.87 18.94
CA GLY A 244 -3.00 0.83 17.84
C GLY A 244 -3.21 1.99 16.88
N PRO A 245 -2.35 2.15 15.86
CA PRO A 245 -2.53 3.18 14.85
C PRO A 245 -3.79 2.90 14.01
N LEU A 246 -4.74 3.83 14.08
CA LEU A 246 -5.83 3.96 13.14
C LEU A 246 -5.41 4.90 12.01
N VAL A 247 -5.56 4.46 10.77
CA VAL A 247 -5.24 5.20 9.55
C VAL A 247 -6.52 5.64 8.85
N ILE A 248 -6.67 6.95 8.61
CA ILE A 248 -7.79 7.51 7.84
C ILE A 248 -7.21 8.21 6.62
N ILE A 249 -7.60 7.80 5.43
CA ILE A 249 -7.12 8.37 4.17
C ILE A 249 -8.19 9.28 3.54
N ASN A 250 -7.75 10.44 3.07
CA ASN A 250 -8.55 11.46 2.41
C ASN A 250 -8.02 11.73 0.99
N GLY A 251 -8.91 12.26 0.15
CA GLY A 251 -8.56 12.84 -1.14
C GLY A 251 -8.33 11.84 -2.29
N PRO A 252 -7.77 12.33 -3.42
CA PRO A 252 -7.73 11.59 -4.68
C PRO A 252 -6.99 10.25 -4.64
N ALA A 253 -5.96 10.11 -3.79
CA ALA A 253 -5.19 8.87 -3.69
C ALA A 253 -6.06 7.69 -3.23
N ALA A 254 -6.97 7.89 -2.26
CA ALA A 254 -7.90 6.86 -1.82
C ALA A 254 -8.76 6.32 -2.97
N LYS A 255 -9.28 7.23 -3.81
CA LYS A 255 -10.10 6.88 -4.97
C LYS A 255 -9.27 6.16 -6.05
N ALA A 256 -8.08 6.67 -6.34
CA ALA A 256 -7.19 6.11 -7.37
C ALA A 256 -6.81 4.64 -7.10
N ILE A 257 -6.60 4.28 -5.84
CA ILE A 257 -6.23 2.91 -5.46
C ILE A 257 -7.41 2.03 -5.06
N GLY A 258 -8.64 2.56 -5.17
CA GLY A 258 -9.87 1.84 -4.86
C GLY A 258 -10.05 1.52 -3.38
N MET A 259 -9.62 2.41 -2.47
CA MET A 259 -9.97 2.29 -1.05
C MET A 259 -11.48 2.38 -0.84
N ASN A 260 -11.98 1.68 0.18
CA ASN A 260 -13.41 1.68 0.52
C ASN A 260 -13.71 2.67 1.65
N SER A 261 -14.70 3.53 1.42
CA SER A 261 -15.33 4.39 2.43
C SER A 261 -16.81 4.07 2.65
N GLY A 262 -17.39 3.16 1.85
CA GLY A 262 -18.81 2.84 1.85
C GLY A 262 -19.18 1.65 2.74
N VAL A 263 -20.09 0.80 2.25
CA VAL A 263 -20.56 -0.40 2.97
C VAL A 263 -19.37 -1.22 3.47
N ASN A 264 -19.41 -1.62 4.75
CA ASN A 264 -18.35 -2.38 5.41
C ASN A 264 -16.96 -1.70 5.41
N ALA A 265 -16.89 -0.37 5.40
CA ALA A 265 -15.63 0.40 5.32
C ALA A 265 -14.55 -0.01 6.34
N LEU A 266 -14.95 -0.38 7.56
CA LEU A 266 -14.05 -0.78 8.64
C LEU A 266 -13.83 -2.31 8.71
N GLY A 267 -14.45 -3.07 7.82
CA GLY A 267 -14.42 -4.54 7.81
C GLY A 267 -13.60 -5.12 6.66
N GLN A 268 -13.78 -6.42 6.42
CA GLN A 268 -13.11 -7.17 5.37
C GLN A 268 -13.58 -6.81 3.95
N GLY A 269 -12.82 -7.23 2.95
CA GLY A 269 -13.25 -7.27 1.54
C GLY A 269 -12.61 -6.20 0.64
N ASN A 270 -11.97 -5.16 1.20
CA ASN A 270 -11.19 -4.21 0.42
C ASN A 270 -9.68 -4.39 0.66
N ARG A 271 -8.94 -4.72 -0.41
CA ARG A 271 -7.49 -5.00 -0.33
C ARG A 271 -6.68 -3.78 0.10
N ALA A 272 -6.98 -2.59 -0.41
CA ALA A 272 -6.23 -1.38 -0.06
C ALA A 272 -6.39 -1.04 1.44
N ASN A 273 -7.63 -0.99 1.95
CA ASN A 273 -7.91 -0.80 3.37
C ASN A 273 -7.16 -1.82 4.24
N ALA A 274 -7.28 -3.11 3.92
CA ALA A 274 -6.70 -4.17 4.74
C ALA A 274 -5.15 -4.12 4.73
N THR A 275 -4.56 -3.99 3.55
CA THR A 275 -3.12 -4.20 3.37
C THR A 275 -2.28 -2.98 3.72
N ILE A 276 -2.80 -1.74 3.57
CA ILE A 276 -2.10 -0.52 3.99
C ILE A 276 -1.96 -0.47 5.51
N GLY A 277 -3.06 -0.72 6.24
CA GLY A 277 -3.02 -0.82 7.70
C GLY A 277 -2.07 -1.92 8.17
N ARG A 278 -2.11 -3.09 7.53
CA ARG A 278 -1.21 -4.21 7.83
C ARG A 278 0.25 -3.93 7.52
N ALA A 279 0.54 -3.22 6.43
CA ALA A 279 1.90 -2.86 6.06
C ALA A 279 2.57 -1.99 7.15
N LEU A 280 1.85 -1.00 7.69
CA LEU A 280 2.36 -0.20 8.82
C LEU A 280 2.69 -1.10 10.02
N GLN A 281 1.80 -2.02 10.38
CA GLN A 281 2.01 -2.93 11.50
C GLN A 281 3.21 -3.85 11.29
N LEU A 282 3.36 -4.42 10.09
CA LEU A 282 4.51 -5.25 9.76
C LEU A 282 5.83 -4.45 9.76
N ILE A 283 5.83 -3.19 9.32
CA ILE A 283 7.02 -2.32 9.41
C ILE A 283 7.42 -2.10 10.87
N VAL A 284 6.47 -1.71 11.72
CA VAL A 284 6.70 -1.52 13.16
C VAL A 284 7.20 -2.80 13.82
N ARG A 285 6.62 -3.93 13.45
CA ARG A 285 6.97 -5.25 13.96
C ARG A 285 8.37 -5.71 13.51
N ASN A 286 8.62 -5.72 12.20
CA ASN A 286 9.79 -6.34 11.59
C ASN A 286 11.02 -5.43 11.54
N VAL A 287 10.83 -4.11 11.44
CA VAL A 287 11.92 -3.13 11.47
C VAL A 287 12.07 -2.54 12.87
N GLY A 288 10.95 -2.14 13.48
CA GLY A 288 10.95 -1.51 14.81
C GLY A 288 11.14 -2.49 15.96
N GLY A 289 10.80 -3.77 15.80
CA GLY A 289 10.83 -4.77 16.87
C GLY A 289 9.62 -4.73 17.81
N GLY A 290 8.49 -4.15 17.38
CA GLY A 290 7.26 -4.02 18.17
C GLY A 290 6.46 -5.33 18.31
N LEU A 291 7.05 -6.36 18.92
CA LEU A 291 6.43 -7.68 19.08
C LEU A 291 5.50 -7.76 20.33
N PRO A 292 4.33 -8.44 20.24
CA PRO A 292 3.50 -8.79 21.40
C PRO A 292 4.25 -9.55 22.48
N GLY A 293 4.01 -9.20 23.76
CA GLY A 293 4.67 -9.82 24.92
C GLY A 293 6.12 -9.37 25.15
N GLY A 294 6.71 -8.69 24.16
CA GLY A 294 8.00 -7.99 24.27
C GLY A 294 7.78 -6.49 24.49
N MET A 295 7.84 -5.72 23.41
CA MET A 295 7.69 -4.26 23.45
C MET A 295 6.24 -3.80 23.35
N ASP A 296 5.37 -4.56 22.68
CA ASP A 296 3.94 -4.33 22.75
C ASP A 296 3.40 -4.87 24.08
N ARG A 297 2.87 -3.97 24.91
CA ARG A 297 2.45 -4.23 26.29
C ARG A 297 0.95 -4.23 26.49
N ALA A 298 0.15 -4.20 25.41
CA ALA A 298 -1.30 -4.17 25.51
C ALA A 298 -1.84 -5.32 26.38
N THR A 299 -2.74 -5.00 27.32
CA THR A 299 -3.28 -5.99 28.28
C THR A 299 -4.12 -7.06 27.58
N LEU A 300 -4.87 -6.68 26.52
CA LEU A 300 -5.73 -7.59 25.75
C LEU A 300 -5.48 -7.52 24.24
N GLY A 301 -5.03 -6.38 23.71
CA GLY A 301 -5.02 -6.09 22.27
C GLY A 301 -6.42 -5.78 21.71
N ASN A 302 -6.50 -5.50 20.41
CA ASN A 302 -7.77 -5.34 19.69
C ASN A 302 -7.64 -5.80 18.23
N PRO A 303 -8.72 -6.26 17.57
CA PRO A 303 -8.64 -6.74 16.17
C PRO A 303 -8.12 -5.73 15.15
N GLY A 304 -8.29 -4.43 15.39
CA GLY A 304 -7.75 -3.36 14.55
C GLY A 304 -6.22 -3.32 14.51
N LYS A 305 -5.51 -3.92 15.48
CA LYS A 305 -4.04 -3.98 15.46
C LYS A 305 -3.47 -4.78 14.28
N TYR A 306 -4.31 -5.46 13.48
CA TYR A 306 -3.90 -6.06 12.20
C TYR A 306 -4.04 -5.12 10.99
N THR A 307 -5.16 -4.39 10.84
CA THR A 307 -5.54 -3.76 9.56
C THR A 307 -6.35 -2.46 9.69
N PHE A 308 -6.17 -1.65 10.72
CA PHE A 308 -7.06 -0.50 10.99
C PHE A 308 -6.83 0.70 10.06
N CYS A 309 -7.32 0.61 8.83
CA CYS A 309 -7.18 1.63 7.79
C CYS A 309 -8.43 1.71 6.91
N PHE A 310 -8.96 2.92 6.69
CA PHE A 310 -10.08 3.15 5.79
C PHE A 310 -10.04 4.55 5.16
N ALA A 311 -10.86 4.78 4.13
CA ALA A 311 -11.01 6.09 3.50
C ALA A 311 -12.23 6.83 4.04
N GLU A 312 -12.15 8.16 4.15
CA GLU A 312 -13.34 8.97 4.41
C GLU A 312 -14.26 9.03 3.17
N ASP A 313 -15.56 9.01 3.41
CA ASP A 313 -16.57 9.29 2.40
C ASP A 313 -16.67 10.80 2.12
N GLU A 314 -16.05 11.21 1.02
CA GLU A 314 -16.07 12.57 0.46
C GLU A 314 -17.04 12.70 -0.73
N SER A 315 -18.07 11.86 -0.80
CA SER A 315 -19.04 11.87 -1.92
C SER A 315 -19.98 13.08 -1.91
N ASP A 316 -20.22 13.68 -0.75
CA ASP A 316 -21.07 14.85 -0.61
C ASP A 316 -20.24 16.14 -0.69
N PRO A 317 -20.48 17.01 -1.67
CA PRO A 317 -19.74 18.27 -1.81
C PRO A 317 -19.98 19.25 -0.66
N ASP A 318 -21.07 19.11 0.11
CA ASP A 318 -21.36 19.99 1.26
C ASP A 318 -20.60 19.56 2.53
N TRP A 319 -20.01 18.37 2.53
CA TRP A 319 -19.22 17.86 3.64
C TRP A 319 -17.78 18.37 3.56
N GLU A 320 -17.30 18.99 4.64
CA GLU A 320 -15.88 19.33 4.80
C GLU A 320 -15.10 18.09 5.27
N PRO A 321 -14.22 17.50 4.44
CA PRO A 321 -13.45 16.31 4.82
C PRO A 321 -12.53 16.57 6.01
N LEU A 322 -12.22 15.52 6.77
CA LEU A 322 -11.34 15.54 7.94
C LEU A 322 -9.99 16.18 7.63
N ALA A 323 -9.38 15.85 6.49
CA ALA A 323 -8.12 16.46 6.07
C ALA A 323 -8.24 17.99 5.90
N GLN A 324 -9.32 18.49 5.29
CA GLN A 324 -9.55 19.92 5.12
C GLN A 324 -9.81 20.62 6.45
N ARG A 325 -10.64 20.02 7.30
CA ARG A 325 -10.88 20.50 8.67
C ARG A 325 -9.59 20.62 9.49
N ARG A 326 -8.61 19.76 9.19
CA ARG A 326 -7.28 19.70 9.82
C ARG A 326 -6.20 20.46 9.05
N GLY A 327 -6.57 21.29 8.08
CA GLY A 327 -5.69 22.27 7.46
C GLY A 327 -5.06 21.85 6.13
N ILE A 328 -5.39 20.67 5.60
CA ILE A 328 -4.92 20.25 4.26
C ILE A 328 -5.78 20.92 3.18
N PRO A 329 -5.19 21.56 2.15
CA PRO A 329 -5.97 22.17 1.08
C PRO A 329 -6.87 21.18 0.34
N ALA A 330 -8.01 21.67 -0.15
CA ALA A 330 -8.92 20.87 -0.98
C ALA A 330 -8.20 20.30 -2.22
N GLY A 331 -8.56 19.07 -2.61
CA GLY A 331 -7.98 18.38 -3.75
C GLY A 331 -6.64 17.68 -3.48
N LYS A 332 -6.09 17.79 -2.26
CA LYS A 332 -4.90 17.04 -1.84
C LYS A 332 -5.26 15.71 -1.19
N SER A 333 -4.36 14.74 -1.32
CA SER A 333 -4.45 13.47 -0.61
C SER A 333 -3.80 13.62 0.76
N ALA A 334 -4.38 13.00 1.79
CA ALA A 334 -3.84 13.09 3.14
C ALA A 334 -4.08 11.81 3.93
N VAL A 335 -3.25 11.64 4.96
CA VAL A 335 -3.43 10.62 6.00
C VAL A 335 -3.65 11.34 7.33
N THR A 336 -4.62 10.87 8.10
CA THR A 336 -4.74 11.17 9.53
C THR A 336 -4.48 9.91 10.34
N LEU A 337 -3.57 10.01 11.32
CA LEU A 337 -3.33 8.94 12.29
C LEU A 337 -3.95 9.26 13.63
N PHE A 338 -4.61 8.26 14.21
CA PHE A 338 -5.24 8.32 15.51
C PHE A 338 -4.86 7.11 16.36
N HIS A 339 -4.84 7.27 17.68
CA HIS A 339 -4.48 6.24 18.64
C HIS A 339 -5.71 5.38 19.00
N GLY A 340 -6.22 4.62 18.04
CA GLY A 340 -7.53 3.97 18.13
C GLY A 340 -7.54 2.66 18.92
N GLU A 341 -8.55 2.50 19.78
CA GLU A 341 -8.96 1.20 20.33
C GLU A 341 -9.95 0.47 19.39
N GLY A 342 -10.56 -0.62 19.85
CA GLY A 342 -11.57 -1.34 19.06
C GLY A 342 -12.80 -0.51 18.69
N VAL A 343 -13.51 -0.94 17.64
CA VAL A 343 -14.73 -0.28 17.16
C VAL A 343 -15.91 -0.58 18.09
N ASN A 344 -16.55 0.47 18.60
CA ASN A 344 -17.78 0.37 19.36
C ASN A 344 -18.98 0.80 18.50
N GLY A 345 -19.96 -0.09 18.32
CA GLY A 345 -21.16 0.20 17.55
C GLY A 345 -22.11 1.14 18.31
N PHE A 346 -22.53 2.21 17.65
CA PHE A 346 -23.56 3.12 18.12
C PHE A 346 -24.86 2.89 17.35
N ILE A 347 -25.98 2.78 18.06
CA ILE A 347 -27.30 2.50 17.50
C ILE A 347 -28.28 3.58 17.94
N ASP A 348 -28.90 4.26 16.98
CA ASP A 348 -30.05 5.13 17.24
C ASP A 348 -31.02 5.10 16.06
N GLN A 349 -32.00 4.20 16.13
CA GLN A 349 -32.99 4.06 15.07
C GLN A 349 -34.16 5.04 15.19
N LYS A 350 -34.17 5.93 16.18
CA LYS A 350 -35.35 6.71 16.58
C LYS A 350 -35.20 8.20 16.37
N SER A 351 -34.02 8.78 16.58
CA SER A 351 -33.79 10.21 16.35
C SER A 351 -34.15 10.61 14.93
N ARG A 352 -34.88 11.73 14.78
CA ARG A 352 -35.26 12.29 13.46
C ARG A 352 -34.88 13.75 13.31
N THR A 353 -34.44 14.38 14.39
CA THR A 353 -33.90 15.74 14.38
C THR A 353 -32.41 15.73 14.76
N PRO A 354 -31.62 16.68 14.25
CA PRO A 354 -30.23 16.87 14.67
C PRO A 354 -30.05 16.92 16.18
N GLU A 355 -30.92 17.64 16.89
CA GLU A 355 -30.83 17.87 18.33
C GLU A 355 -31.03 16.58 19.14
N GLU A 356 -31.95 15.72 18.73
CA GLU A 356 -32.13 14.39 19.32
C GLU A 356 -30.89 13.53 19.13
N LEU A 357 -30.38 13.47 17.89
CA LEU A 357 -29.24 12.64 17.54
C LEU A 357 -27.95 13.09 18.25
N ILE A 358 -27.71 14.40 18.39
CA ILE A 358 -26.58 14.95 19.15
C ILE A 358 -26.60 14.47 20.60
N ARG A 359 -27.75 14.57 21.27
CA ARG A 359 -27.88 14.12 22.67
C ARG A 359 -27.62 12.62 22.79
N SER A 360 -28.13 11.84 21.84
CA SER A 360 -27.95 10.39 21.78
C SER A 360 -26.49 9.99 21.55
N LEU A 361 -25.83 10.58 20.54
CA LEU A 361 -24.42 10.39 20.23
C LEU A 361 -23.54 10.76 21.43
N ALA A 362 -23.83 11.88 22.10
CA ALA A 362 -23.10 12.30 23.28
C ALA A 362 -23.16 11.25 24.40
N MET A 363 -24.32 10.59 24.63
CA MET A 363 -24.43 9.50 25.59
C MET A 363 -23.48 8.34 25.27
N GLY A 364 -23.39 7.93 24.00
CA GLY A 364 -22.45 6.89 23.57
C GLY A 364 -20.98 7.30 23.77
N LEU A 365 -20.64 8.54 23.39
CA LEU A 365 -19.28 9.08 23.48
C LEU A 365 -18.79 9.27 24.91
N PHE A 366 -19.68 9.49 25.89
CA PHE A 366 -19.29 9.47 27.31
C PHE A 366 -18.68 8.12 27.73
N GLY A 367 -19.08 7.02 27.08
CA GLY A 367 -18.57 5.67 27.35
C GLY A 367 -17.10 5.45 26.96
N VAL A 368 -16.49 6.32 26.15
CA VAL A 368 -15.07 6.19 25.75
C VAL A 368 -14.17 6.13 26.98
N GLY A 369 -13.45 5.02 27.14
CA GLY A 369 -12.66 4.69 28.33
C GLY A 369 -13.52 4.41 29.57
N HIS A 370 -14.14 5.45 30.11
CA HIS A 370 -15.07 5.38 31.24
C HIS A 370 -15.92 6.66 31.34
N PRO A 371 -17.23 6.59 31.68
CA PRO A 371 -18.11 7.76 31.79
C PRO A 371 -17.63 8.86 32.74
N LYS A 372 -16.90 8.48 33.79
CA LYS A 372 -16.35 9.42 34.79
C LYS A 372 -14.91 9.87 34.52
N LEU A 373 -14.27 9.33 33.47
CA LEU A 373 -12.93 9.75 33.05
C LEU A 373 -13.05 10.72 31.88
N CYS A 374 -12.96 12.00 32.22
CA CYS A 374 -13.02 13.13 31.30
C CYS A 374 -11.62 13.64 31.03
N LEU A 375 -11.39 14.19 29.83
CA LEU A 375 -10.07 14.69 29.38
C LEU A 375 -8.96 13.62 29.39
N ALA A 376 -9.33 12.36 29.58
CA ALA A 376 -8.42 11.25 29.77
C ALA A 376 -7.98 10.62 28.44
N GLY A 377 -8.74 10.80 27.36
CA GLY A 377 -8.46 10.29 26.03
C GLY A 377 -9.36 10.97 25.00
N ASN A 378 -9.09 10.77 23.72
CA ASN A 378 -9.81 11.37 22.60
C ASN A 378 -10.74 10.34 21.92
N ALA A 379 -11.41 10.70 20.83
CA ALA A 379 -12.24 9.74 20.08
C ALA A 379 -12.34 10.07 18.59
N VAL A 380 -12.70 9.06 17.79
CA VAL A 380 -13.20 9.22 16.42
C VAL A 380 -14.66 8.78 16.40
N LEU A 381 -15.54 9.67 15.93
CA LEU A 381 -16.91 9.35 15.54
C LEU A 381 -16.93 9.08 14.04
N VAL A 382 -17.16 7.82 13.67
CA VAL A 382 -17.45 7.42 12.30
C VAL A 382 -18.95 7.56 12.06
N LEU A 383 -19.32 8.63 11.36
CA LEU A 383 -20.70 8.99 11.06
C LEU A 383 -21.15 8.30 9.78
N ALA A 384 -22.06 7.34 9.91
CA ALA A 384 -22.61 6.66 8.75
C ALA A 384 -23.60 7.56 7.97
N PRO A 385 -23.79 7.32 6.67
CA PRO A 385 -24.65 8.14 5.81
C PRO A 385 -26.04 8.42 6.37
N GLU A 386 -26.71 7.44 6.97
CA GLU A 386 -28.09 7.60 7.48
C GLU A 386 -28.17 8.56 8.70
N HIS A 387 -27.21 8.51 9.61
CA HIS A 387 -27.12 9.49 10.70
C HIS A 387 -26.68 10.86 10.20
N TYR A 388 -25.74 10.91 9.25
CA TYR A 388 -25.34 12.15 8.61
C TYR A 388 -26.52 12.83 7.87
N LYS A 389 -27.38 12.04 7.23
CA LYS A 389 -28.57 12.55 6.53
C LYS A 389 -29.49 13.34 7.44
N ILE A 390 -29.66 12.94 8.70
CA ILE A 390 -30.46 13.69 9.68
C ILE A 390 -29.89 15.10 9.88
N PHE A 391 -28.56 15.23 9.96
CA PHE A 391 -27.90 16.52 10.05
C PHE A 391 -28.04 17.35 8.77
N LYS A 392 -27.82 16.71 7.62
CA LYS A 392 -27.95 17.35 6.31
C LYS A 392 -29.36 17.89 6.08
N ASP A 393 -30.38 17.08 6.32
CA ASP A 393 -31.79 17.46 6.17
C ASP A 393 -32.18 18.58 7.15
N GLY A 394 -31.54 18.63 8.32
CA GLY A 394 -31.66 19.73 9.29
C GLY A 394 -30.86 20.99 8.93
N GLY A 395 -30.09 21.00 7.83
CA GLY A 395 -29.25 22.11 7.40
C GLY A 395 -27.99 22.32 8.27
N TRP A 396 -27.50 21.27 8.92
CA TRP A 396 -26.28 21.34 9.74
C TRP A 396 -25.05 20.99 8.93
N ASN A 397 -24.05 21.88 8.97
CA ASN A 397 -22.71 21.59 8.46
C ASN A 397 -21.84 20.95 9.54
N ARG A 398 -20.64 20.49 9.14
CA ARG A 398 -19.64 19.89 10.02
C ARG A 398 -19.40 20.70 11.30
N ARG A 399 -19.14 22.00 11.16
CA ARG A 399 -18.82 22.88 12.29
C ARG A 399 -19.95 22.94 13.32
N ARG A 400 -21.21 23.05 12.87
CA ARG A 400 -22.37 23.04 13.77
C ARG A 400 -22.52 21.69 14.48
N ILE A 401 -22.28 20.57 13.77
CA ILE A 401 -22.30 19.23 14.37
C ILE A 401 -21.24 19.14 15.49
N GLU A 402 -20.00 19.55 15.21
CA GLU A 402 -18.90 19.57 16.19
C GLU A 402 -19.27 20.45 17.41
N ASP A 403 -19.68 21.70 17.19
CA ASP A 403 -20.00 22.65 18.26
C ASP A 403 -21.13 22.15 19.19
N GLU A 404 -22.20 21.59 18.61
CA GLU A 404 -23.33 21.07 19.40
C GLU A 404 -22.99 19.76 20.11
N LEU A 405 -22.15 18.90 19.54
CA LEU A 405 -21.60 17.73 20.23
C LEU A 405 -20.76 18.14 21.42
N TYR A 406 -19.84 19.10 21.29
CA TYR A 406 -19.03 19.58 22.42
C TYR A 406 -19.88 20.23 23.52
N LYS A 407 -21.00 20.88 23.18
CA LYS A 407 -21.96 21.38 24.18
C LYS A 407 -22.65 20.22 24.93
N ALA A 408 -23.08 19.19 24.22
CA ALA A 408 -23.74 18.02 24.80
C ALA A 408 -22.77 17.11 25.58
N LEU A 409 -21.48 17.17 25.28
CA LEU A 409 -20.40 16.41 25.92
C LEU A 409 -19.84 17.08 27.18
N LYS A 410 -20.72 17.70 27.98
CA LYS A 410 -20.39 18.29 29.28
C LYS A 410 -21.22 17.65 30.38
N ARG A 411 -20.61 17.40 31.55
CA ARG A 411 -21.32 16.89 32.73
C ARG A 411 -20.92 17.63 34.01
N PRO A 412 -21.81 17.72 35.02
CA PRO A 412 -21.46 18.26 36.32
C PRO A 412 -20.38 17.40 36.97
N GLY A 413 -19.32 18.05 37.47
CA GLY A 413 -18.22 17.35 38.11
C GLY A 413 -18.64 16.59 39.37
N SER A 414 -19.67 17.05 40.08
CA SER A 414 -20.28 16.37 41.22
C SER A 414 -20.71 14.92 40.91
N GLU A 415 -21.03 14.62 39.64
CA GLU A 415 -21.35 13.26 39.19
C GLU A 415 -20.10 12.46 38.76
N LEU A 416 -19.01 13.15 38.40
CA LEU A 416 -17.82 12.58 37.79
C LEU A 416 -16.69 12.33 38.80
N ILE A 417 -16.69 12.99 39.97
CA ILE A 417 -15.60 12.84 40.94
C ILE A 417 -15.53 11.41 41.51
N ARG A 418 -14.34 10.99 41.94
CA ARG A 418 -14.12 9.71 42.65
C ARG A 418 -15.08 9.55 43.82
N GLY A 419 -15.66 8.37 43.95
CA GLY A 419 -16.64 8.04 45.00
C GLY A 419 -18.08 8.47 44.70
N ALA A 420 -18.32 9.44 43.80
CA ALA A 420 -19.66 9.80 43.39
C ALA A 420 -20.40 8.59 42.80
N GLN A 421 -21.69 8.47 43.12
CA GLN A 421 -22.54 7.34 42.71
C GLN A 421 -22.03 5.97 43.17
N ASN A 422 -21.27 5.91 44.27
CA ASN A 422 -20.62 4.69 44.79
C ASN A 422 -19.63 4.05 43.82
N ILE A 423 -19.05 4.84 42.90
CA ILE A 423 -18.04 4.39 41.95
C ILE A 423 -16.69 4.98 42.36
N ALA A 424 -15.72 4.12 42.70
CA ALA A 424 -14.40 4.53 43.16
C ALA A 424 -13.67 5.41 42.12
N GLU A 425 -13.77 5.06 40.83
CA GLU A 425 -13.13 5.79 39.74
C GLU A 425 -13.82 7.12 39.42
N GLY A 426 -13.04 8.08 38.92
CA GLY A 426 -13.52 9.38 38.46
C GLY A 426 -12.49 10.50 38.51
N MET A 427 -12.95 11.70 38.22
CA MET A 427 -12.16 12.93 38.28
C MET A 427 -11.73 13.25 39.73
N PRO A 428 -10.66 14.03 39.93
CA PRO A 428 -10.28 14.52 41.25
C PRO A 428 -11.41 15.33 41.93
N PRO A 429 -11.55 15.29 43.27
CA PRO A 429 -12.57 16.05 44.00
C PRO A 429 -12.62 17.56 43.69
N SER A 430 -11.49 18.15 43.28
CA SER A 430 -11.39 19.56 42.86
C SER A 430 -12.24 19.94 41.63
N PHE A 431 -12.85 18.96 40.96
CA PHE A 431 -13.77 19.19 39.85
C PHE A 431 -15.24 19.24 40.26
N ALA A 432 -15.59 18.96 41.53
CA ALA A 432 -16.98 18.82 41.99
C ALA A 432 -17.93 19.95 41.54
N ASP A 433 -17.48 21.20 41.64
CA ASP A 433 -18.30 22.38 41.34
C ASP A 433 -18.12 22.90 39.89
N LYS A 434 -17.51 22.10 39.00
CA LYS A 434 -17.24 22.48 37.61
C LYS A 434 -18.17 21.76 36.64
N MET A 435 -18.48 22.41 35.52
CA MET A 435 -18.92 21.69 34.33
C MET A 435 -17.69 21.17 33.59
N VAL A 436 -17.63 19.87 33.34
CA VAL A 436 -16.43 19.20 32.81
C VAL A 436 -16.71 18.70 31.40
N ASP A 437 -15.81 19.03 30.47
CA ASP A 437 -15.82 18.53 29.10
C ASP A 437 -15.36 17.07 29.04
N LYS A 438 -15.99 16.24 28.20
CA LYS A 438 -15.58 14.84 28.01
C LYS A 438 -14.21 14.72 27.36
N PHE A 439 -13.98 15.48 26.29
CA PHE A 439 -12.75 15.46 25.49
C PHE A 439 -12.03 16.80 25.57
N GLN A 440 -10.72 16.78 25.33
CA GLN A 440 -9.96 18.01 25.10
C GLN A 440 -10.51 18.76 23.86
N PRO A 441 -10.28 20.08 23.73
CA PRO A 441 -10.56 20.78 22.48
C PRO A 441 -9.89 20.08 21.29
N ASP A 442 -10.63 19.89 20.20
CA ASP A 442 -10.22 19.14 19.00
C ASP A 442 -9.93 17.63 19.24
N GLY A 443 -10.27 17.11 20.42
CA GLY A 443 -10.08 15.71 20.80
C GLY A 443 -11.12 14.74 20.20
N LEU A 444 -12.23 15.24 19.68
CA LEU A 444 -13.19 14.45 18.92
C LEU A 444 -12.98 14.68 17.41
N LEU A 445 -12.58 13.64 16.69
CA LEU A 445 -12.56 13.65 15.22
C LEU A 445 -13.88 13.10 14.69
N ILE A 446 -14.47 13.76 13.70
CA ILE A 446 -15.65 13.27 12.98
C ILE A 446 -15.22 12.94 11.56
N VAL A 447 -15.54 11.73 11.12
CA VAL A 447 -15.25 11.21 9.79
C VAL A 447 -16.50 10.52 9.25
N ARG A 448 -16.80 10.69 7.97
CA ARG A 448 -17.86 9.92 7.33
C ARG A 448 -17.33 8.61 6.76
N ALA A 449 -18.03 7.52 7.01
CA ALA A 449 -17.82 6.24 6.32
C ALA A 449 -18.99 5.29 6.63
N GLY A 450 -19.22 4.31 5.78
CA GLY A 450 -20.21 3.26 6.00
C GLY A 450 -21.25 3.15 4.89
N GLY A 451 -22.17 2.20 5.06
CA GLY A 451 -23.25 1.96 4.10
C GLY A 451 -24.44 2.90 4.27
N GLU A 452 -25.21 3.07 3.21
CA GLU A 452 -26.41 3.93 3.15
C GLU A 452 -27.66 3.28 3.80
N ALA A 453 -27.49 2.20 4.55
CA ALA A 453 -28.60 1.47 5.16
C ALA A 453 -28.31 1.16 6.63
N GLY A 454 -29.31 1.45 7.47
CA GLY A 454 -29.26 1.24 8.91
C GLY A 454 -28.79 2.48 9.68
N LEU A 455 -29.55 2.83 10.72
CA LEU A 455 -29.24 3.95 11.61
C LEU A 455 -28.22 3.52 12.67
N PHE A 456 -26.99 3.33 12.20
CA PHE A 456 -25.84 2.91 12.97
C PHE A 456 -24.67 3.88 12.73
N SER A 457 -23.79 4.01 13.70
CA SER A 457 -22.49 4.69 13.54
C SER A 457 -21.48 3.98 14.42
N ALA A 458 -20.22 4.43 14.40
CA ALA A 458 -19.20 3.82 15.23
C ALA A 458 -18.44 4.88 16.03
N ILE A 459 -18.06 4.50 17.24
CA ILE A 459 -17.20 5.27 18.13
C ILE A 459 -15.91 4.46 18.31
N ILE A 460 -14.78 5.12 18.09
CA ILE A 460 -13.45 4.56 18.31
C ILE A 460 -12.81 5.39 19.40
N GLY A 461 -12.62 4.80 20.58
CA GLY A 461 -11.95 5.46 21.69
C GLY A 461 -10.45 5.61 21.47
N GLY A 462 -9.88 6.64 22.09
CA GLY A 462 -8.47 6.97 22.02
C GLY A 462 -7.66 6.44 23.20
N TRP A 463 -6.35 6.32 22.98
CA TRP A 463 -5.38 5.99 24.03
C TRP A 463 -5.32 7.06 25.12
N PRO A 464 -5.34 6.69 26.43
CA PRO A 464 -5.26 7.68 27.50
C PRO A 464 -3.98 8.52 27.59
N GLY A 465 -2.91 8.14 26.88
CA GLY A 465 -1.70 8.97 26.75
C GLY A 465 -1.97 10.34 26.12
N GLN A 466 -3.09 10.50 25.43
CA GLN A 466 -3.56 11.76 24.85
C GLN A 466 -4.05 12.79 25.90
N SER A 467 -4.05 12.44 27.19
CA SER A 467 -4.39 13.37 28.27
C SER A 467 -3.42 14.56 28.38
N VAL A 468 -2.18 14.40 27.91
CA VAL A 468 -1.20 15.48 27.77
C VAL A 468 -1.17 15.97 26.31
N ARG A 469 -2.10 16.88 25.99
CA ARG A 469 -2.37 17.33 24.61
C ARG A 469 -1.12 17.75 23.84
N ASP A 470 -0.23 18.51 24.46
CA ASP A 470 0.93 19.09 23.76
C ASP A 470 2.00 18.04 23.42
N GLU A 471 1.92 16.85 24.02
CA GLU A 471 2.88 15.76 23.83
C GLU A 471 2.33 14.63 22.95
N CYS A 472 1.01 14.43 22.89
CA CYS A 472 0.39 13.31 22.18
C CYS A 472 -0.90 13.71 21.46
N GLN A 473 -0.89 13.68 20.13
CA GLN A 473 -2.00 14.14 19.28
C GLN A 473 -2.28 13.17 18.13
N ALA A 474 -3.50 13.24 17.59
CA ALA A 474 -3.70 12.78 16.21
C ALA A 474 -2.94 13.72 15.28
N VAL A 475 -2.32 13.18 14.24
CA VAL A 475 -1.54 13.95 13.26
C VAL A 475 -2.16 13.80 11.87
N THR A 476 -2.06 14.84 11.05
CA THR A 476 -2.51 14.81 9.65
C THR A 476 -1.39 15.31 8.76
N HIS A 477 -1.05 14.53 7.75
CA HIS A 477 -0.01 14.84 6.78
C HIS A 477 -0.57 14.73 5.36
N GLU A 478 -0.10 15.62 4.47
CA GLU A 478 -0.31 15.47 3.03
C GLU A 478 0.50 14.27 2.52
N ILE A 479 -0.13 13.44 1.69
CA ILE A 479 0.55 12.36 0.98
C ILE A 479 1.12 12.96 -0.31
N ARG A 480 2.44 12.90 -0.46
CA ARG A 480 3.19 13.53 -1.56
C ARG A 480 3.38 12.62 -2.76
#